data_AF-W9TE63-F1
#
_entry.id   AF-W9TE63-F1
#
_cell.length_a   1.000
_cell.length_b   1.000
_cell.length_c   1.000
_cell.angle_alpha   90.00
_cell.angle_beta   90.00
_cell.angle_gamma   90.00
#
_symmetry.space_group_name_H-M   'P 1'
#
loop_
_entity.id
_entity.type
_entity.pdbx_description
1 polymer ?
#
loop_
_entity_poly.entity_id
_entity_poly.type
_entity_poly.pdbx_seq_one_letter_code
_entity_poly.pdbx_strand_id
1 'polypeptide(L)' 'MDYLIVEEWALSLDDILWRRSKLGLFMQPDECERLQRYLDGRSADRLTTFERVAQG' A
#
# COMPACT_ATOMS: atom_id res chain seq x y z
N MET A 1 -3.80 -7.44 -3.74
CA MET A 1 -3.30 -6.26 -2.99
C MET A 1 -4.45 -5.41 -2.49
N ASP A 2 -5.42 -5.04 -3.33
CA ASP A 2 -6.59 -4.25 -2.91
C ASP A 2 -7.34 -4.83 -1.72
N TYR A 3 -7.58 -6.14 -1.71
CA TYR A 3 -8.21 -6.81 -0.57
C TYR A 3 -7.42 -6.62 0.73
N LEU A 4 -6.09 -6.84 0.71
CA LEU A 4 -5.22 -6.65 1.88
C LEU A 4 -5.29 -5.21 2.40
N ILE A 5 -5.41 -4.23 1.50
CA ILE A 5 -5.41 -2.81 1.83
C ILE A 5 -6.78 -2.36 2.37
N VAL A 6 -7.87 -2.77 1.71
CA VAL A 6 -9.24 -2.28 1.99
C VAL A 6 -9.90 -3.06 3.12
N GLU A 7 -9.96 -4.37 3.00
CA GLU A 7 -10.68 -5.25 3.94
C GLU A 7 -9.84 -5.60 5.15
N GLU A 8 -8.53 -5.48 5.00
CA GLU A 8 -7.56 -5.95 5.95
C GLU A 8 -6.69 -4.82 6.51
N TRP A 9 -6.81 -3.57 6.05
CA TRP A 9 -6.04 -2.43 6.57
C TRP A 9 -4.51 -2.64 6.53
N ALA A 10 -3.98 -3.31 5.52
CA ALA A 10 -2.54 -3.38 5.27
C ALA A 10 -2.05 -2.04 4.67
N LEU A 11 -1.63 -1.11 5.53
CA LEU A 11 -1.30 0.26 5.16
C LEU A 11 0.20 0.50 4.96
N SER A 12 1.05 -0.47 5.31
CA SER A 12 2.50 -0.42 5.13
C SER A 12 3.01 -1.62 4.33
N LEU A 13 4.22 -1.47 3.78
CA LEU A 13 4.92 -2.58 3.15
C LEU A 13 5.07 -3.76 4.12
N ASP A 14 5.38 -3.52 5.39
CA ASP A 14 5.52 -4.56 6.40
C ASP A 14 4.21 -5.28 6.74
N ASP A 15 3.06 -4.59 6.70
CA ASP A 15 1.76 -5.24 6.85
C ASP A 15 1.59 -6.31 5.79
N ILE A 16 1.94 -5.96 4.56
CA ILE A 16 1.78 -6.83 3.40
C ILE A 16 2.81 -7.96 3.45
N LEU A 17 4.08 -7.65 3.63
CA LEU A 17 5.17 -8.63 3.50
C LEU A 17 5.22 -9.65 4.64
N TRP A 18 4.88 -9.23 5.87
CA TRP A 18 5.21 -10.00 7.07
C TRP A 18 4.01 -10.33 7.95
N ARG A 19 3.00 -9.47 8.01
CA ARG A 19 1.82 -9.66 8.88
C ARG A 19 0.69 -10.40 8.17
N ARG A 20 0.28 -9.93 6.98
CA ARG A 20 -0.84 -10.48 6.19
C ARG A 20 -0.39 -11.45 5.11
N SER A 21 0.90 -11.45 4.78
CA SER A 21 1.52 -12.49 3.97
C SER A 21 2.90 -12.84 4.52
N LYS A 22 3.61 -13.72 3.80
CA LYS A 22 5.02 -14.06 4.02
C LYS A 22 5.87 -13.81 2.77
N LEU A 23 5.42 -12.93 1.89
CA LEU A 23 6.13 -12.64 0.64
C LEU A 23 7.51 -12.00 0.88
N GLY A 24 7.74 -11.38 2.04
CA GLY A 24 9.06 -10.87 2.40
C GLY A 24 10.16 -11.96 2.46
N LEU A 25 9.80 -13.24 2.56
CA LEU A 25 10.75 -14.36 2.48
C LEU A 25 11.23 -14.65 1.05
N PHE A 26 10.52 -14.14 0.04
CA PHE A 26 10.71 -14.52 -1.36
C PHE A 26 11.00 -13.34 -2.30
N MET A 27 10.61 -12.12 -1.91
CA MET A 27 10.80 -10.92 -2.74
C MET A 27 12.24 -10.39 -2.70
N GLN A 28 12.72 -9.94 -3.86
CA GLN A 28 13.97 -9.23 -4.01
C GLN A 28 13.84 -7.74 -3.62
N PRO A 29 14.95 -7.05 -3.30
CA PRO A 29 14.91 -5.64 -2.90
C PRO A 29 14.24 -4.71 -3.91
N ASP A 30 14.44 -4.93 -5.21
CA ASP A 30 13.84 -4.11 -6.28
C ASP A 30 12.32 -4.33 -6.40
N GLU A 31 11.85 -5.54 -6.11
CA GLU A 31 10.43 -5.86 -6.03
C GLU A 31 9.77 -5.16 -4.84
N CYS A 32 10.46 -5.14 -3.68
CA CYS A 32 10.04 -4.39 -2.50
C CYS A 32 9.95 -2.88 -2.77
N GLU A 33 10.94 -2.29 -3.45
CA GLU A 33 10.92 -0.86 -3.82
C GLU A 33 9.79 -0.52 -4.78
N ARG A 34 9.48 -1.41 -5.74
CA ARG A 34 8.34 -1.22 -6.65
C ARG A 34 7.02 -1.28 -5.88
N LEU A 35 6.90 -2.20 -4.93
CA LEU A 35 5.71 -2.32 -4.10
C LEU A 35 5.54 -1.09 -3.20
N GLN A 36 6.61 -0.60 -2.58
CA GLN A 36 6.58 0.64 -1.79
C GLN A 36 6.08 1.83 -2.63
N ARG A 37 6.66 2.04 -3.82
CA ARG A 37 6.24 3.13 -4.73
C ARG A 37 4.76 3.04 -5.12
N TYR A 38 4.25 1.83 -5.31
CA TYR A 38 2.83 1.62 -5.57
C TYR A 38 1.94 2.06 -4.39
N LEU A 39 2.33 1.71 -3.15
CA LEU A 39 1.59 2.11 -1.95
C LEU A 39 1.62 3.63 -1.74
N ASP A 40 2.76 4.27 -1.99
CA ASP A 40 2.91 5.72 -1.87
C ASP A 40 2.02 6.45 -2.88
N GLY A 41 2.03 6.02 -4.14
CA GLY A 41 1.19 6.59 -5.19
C GLY A 41 -0.31 6.48 -4.88
N ARG A 42 -0.74 5.35 -4.30
CA ARG A 42 -2.14 5.17 -3.89
C ARG A 42 -2.53 6.05 -2.70
N SER A 43 -1.60 6.26 -1.77
CA SER A 43 -1.81 7.12 -0.61
C SER A 43 -1.98 8.58 -1.04
N ALA A 44 -1.15 9.04 -1.98
CA ALA A 44 -1.26 10.36 -2.60
C ALA A 44 -2.59 10.55 -3.35
N ASP A 45 -3.03 9.55 -4.11
CA ASP A 45 -4.33 9.58 -4.80
C ASP A 45 -5.51 9.70 -3.81
N ARG A 46 -5.45 8.97 -2.69
CA ARG A 46 -6.47 9.05 -1.64
C ARG A 46 -6.53 10.43 -0.97
N LEU A 47 -5.38 11.03 -0.69
CA LEU A 47 -5.30 12.39 -0.13
C LEU A 47 -5.85 13.42 -1.12
N THR A 48 -5.44 13.34 -2.39
CA THR A 48 -5.91 14.24 -3.45
C THR A 48 -7.43 14.15 -3.62
N THR A 49 -7.97 12.93 -3.60
CA THR A 49 -9.43 12.71 -3.68
C THR A 49 -10.15 13.32 -2.49
N PHE A 50 -9.62 13.13 -1.28
CA PHE A 50 -10.20 13.69 -0.06
C PHE A 50 -10.20 15.23 -0.07
N GLU A 51 -9.09 15.86 -0.46
CA GLU A 51 -8.97 17.33 -0.57
C GLU A 51 -10.00 17.91 -1.55
N ARG A 52 -10.20 17.25 -2.69
CA ARG A 52 -11.20 17.66 -3.69
C ARG A 52 -12.64 17.59 -3.16
N VAL A 53 -12.95 16.58 -2.34
CA VAL A 53 -14.28 16.44 -1.72
C VAL A 53 -14.47 17.46 -0.60
N ALA A 54 -13.43 17.78 0.16
CA ALA A 54 -13.50 18.72 1.28
C ALA A 54 -13.64 20.20 0.87
N GLN A 55 -13.34 20.54 -0.38
CA GLN A 55 -13.41 21.91 -0.92
C GLN A 55 -14.73 22.26 -1.62
N GLY A 56 -15.69 21.32 -1.69
CA GLY A 56 -17.03 21.53 -2.27
C GLY A 56 -18.12 21.53 -1.20
#